data_AF-S1RPT0-F1
#
_entry.id   AF-S1RPT0-F1
#
_cell.length_a   1.000
_cell.length_b   1.000
_cell.length_c   1.000
_cell.angle_alpha   90.00
_cell.angle_beta   90.00
_cell.angle_gamma   90.00
#
_symmetry.space_group_name_H-M   'P 1'
#
loop_
_entity.id
_entity.type
_entity.pdbx_description
1 polymer ?
#
loop_
_entity_poly.entity_id
_entity_poly.type
_entity_poly.pdbx_seq_one_letter_code
_entity_poly.pdbx_strand_id
1 'polypeptide(L)'
;MHEFDLYLKESIYQEDFRRKIKIEAAVNAHDIAEMKRLLAEFPIVDEKNVRMRHEKLLLEALIEYHQNHQIMNLTRYQEILDYLSRVSEWGMYELNLLANFLFIFDMDTLPLITQQIYKKANKKNASDEYTYLYLRLLINLSDFYLKNLDYQTCQEIAQQAIAIAYQKNNLFELTLAKIHFYLADILKTQQIHPNLPLYCQYLESVGLVELSQMIQEDIHYYTNIAHSKKNN
;
A
#
# COMPACT_ATOMS: atom_id res chain seq x y z
N MET A 1 -25.95 -34.38 1.54
CA MET A 1 -25.62 -33.33 0.55
C MET A 1 -24.96 -32.17 1.30
N HIS A 2 -23.77 -32.42 1.89
CA HIS A 2 -23.08 -31.43 2.73
C HIS A 2 -21.55 -31.54 2.63
N GLU A 3 -20.97 -32.75 2.60
CA GLU A 3 -19.50 -32.92 2.46
C GLU A 3 -18.99 -32.58 1.06
N PHE A 4 -19.68 -33.04 0.00
CA PHE A 4 -19.26 -32.75 -1.38
C PHE A 4 -19.26 -31.24 -1.69
N ASP A 5 -20.28 -30.51 -1.21
CA ASP A 5 -20.36 -29.06 -1.37
C ASP A 5 -19.32 -28.31 -0.51
N LEU A 6 -18.92 -28.87 0.63
CA LEU A 6 -17.81 -28.38 1.45
C LEU A 6 -16.47 -28.58 0.73
N TYR A 7 -16.22 -29.76 0.19
CA TYR A 7 -15.02 -30.05 -0.61
C TYR A 7 -14.94 -29.22 -1.89
N LEU A 8 -16.08 -28.97 -2.56
CA LEU A 8 -16.13 -28.10 -3.74
C LEU A 8 -15.81 -26.64 -3.38
N LYS A 9 -16.33 -26.16 -2.25
CA LYS A 9 -16.01 -24.83 -1.75
C LYS A 9 -14.54 -24.74 -1.36
N GLU A 10 -14.03 -25.71 -0.61
CA GLU A 10 -12.62 -25.78 -0.23
C GLU A 10 -11.70 -25.85 -1.46
N SER A 11 -12.05 -26.61 -2.50
CA SER A 11 -11.23 -26.67 -3.73
C SER A 11 -11.19 -25.34 -4.46
N ILE A 12 -12.32 -24.63 -4.57
CA ILE A 12 -12.39 -23.30 -5.20
C ILE A 12 -11.58 -22.28 -4.38
N TYR A 13 -11.74 -22.26 -3.05
CA TYR A 13 -10.97 -21.36 -2.18
C TYR A 13 -9.47 -21.68 -2.18
N GLN A 14 -9.09 -22.96 -2.29
CA GLN A 14 -7.69 -23.38 -2.40
C GLN A 14 -7.07 -23.00 -3.75
N GLU A 15 -7.83 -23.09 -4.86
CA GLU A 15 -7.37 -22.61 -6.16
C GLU A 15 -7.16 -21.10 -6.17
N ASP A 16 -8.08 -20.33 -5.60
CA ASP A 16 -7.95 -18.88 -5.46
C ASP A 16 -6.74 -18.51 -4.57
N PHE A 17 -6.54 -19.23 -3.45
CA PHE A 17 -5.38 -19.02 -2.58
C PHE A 17 -4.05 -19.34 -3.27
N ARG A 18 -3.98 -20.47 -3.99
CA ARG A 18 -2.78 -20.84 -4.76
C ARG A 18 -2.49 -19.83 -5.88
N ARG A 19 -3.52 -19.32 -6.55
CA ARG A 19 -3.37 -18.28 -7.57
C ARG A 19 -2.75 -17.03 -6.97
N LYS A 20 -3.21 -16.58 -5.81
CA LYS A 20 -2.64 -15.41 -5.10
C LYS A 20 -1.17 -15.57 -4.78
N ILE A 21 -0.77 -16.72 -4.24
CA ILE A 21 0.64 -17.02 -3.96
C ILE A 21 1.49 -16.95 -5.23
N LYS A 22 1.00 -17.52 -6.34
CA LYS A 22 1.73 -17.48 -7.62
C LYS A 22 1.86 -16.06 -8.16
N ILE A 23 0.80 -15.26 -8.08
CA ILE A 23 0.82 -13.85 -8.49
C ILE A 23 1.84 -13.08 -7.64
N GLU A 24 1.79 -13.23 -6.32
CA GLU A 24 2.71 -12.55 -5.40
C GLU A 24 4.17 -12.94 -5.67
N ALA A 25 4.45 -14.22 -5.90
CA ALA A 25 5.78 -14.69 -6.27
C ALA A 25 6.27 -14.09 -7.60
N ALA A 26 5.41 -14.05 -8.62
CA ALA A 26 5.76 -13.48 -9.93
C ALA A 26 6.01 -11.97 -9.85
N VAL A 27 5.20 -11.24 -9.07
CA VAL A 27 5.36 -9.79 -8.84
C VAL A 27 6.68 -9.50 -8.13
N ASN A 28 6.97 -10.24 -7.04
CA ASN A 28 8.22 -10.08 -6.28
C ASN A 28 9.46 -10.44 -7.12
N ALA A 29 9.33 -11.37 -8.06
CA ALA A 29 10.40 -11.75 -8.99
C ALA A 29 10.49 -10.82 -10.22
N HIS A 30 9.60 -9.82 -10.35
CA HIS A 30 9.47 -8.99 -11.55
C HIS A 30 9.26 -9.79 -12.85
N ASP A 31 8.65 -10.98 -12.78
CA ASP A 31 8.44 -11.87 -13.92
C ASP A 31 7.15 -11.52 -14.68
N ILE A 32 7.29 -10.58 -15.62
CA ILE A 32 6.18 -10.11 -16.47
C ILE A 32 5.62 -11.23 -17.35
N ALA A 33 6.44 -12.20 -17.77
CA ALA A 33 5.99 -13.30 -18.60
C ALA A 33 5.07 -14.23 -17.80
N GLU A 34 5.46 -14.57 -16.58
CA GLU A 34 4.63 -15.36 -15.66
C GLU A 34 3.36 -14.61 -15.26
N MET A 35 3.43 -13.31 -14.98
CA MET A 35 2.24 -12.49 -14.72
C MET A 35 1.23 -12.54 -15.88
N LYS A 36 1.71 -12.43 -17.13
CA LYS A 36 0.84 -12.53 -18.32
C LYS A 36 0.27 -13.94 -18.50
N ARG A 37 1.05 -14.98 -18.21
CA ARG A 37 0.60 -16.38 -18.24
C ARG A 37 -0.53 -16.59 -17.22
N LEU A 38 -0.34 -16.14 -15.98
CA LEU A 38 -1.34 -16.20 -14.91
C LEU A 38 -2.60 -15.39 -15.26
N LEU A 39 -2.46 -14.23 -15.90
CA LEU A 39 -3.59 -13.43 -16.36
C LEU A 39 -4.45 -14.20 -17.38
N ALA A 40 -3.83 -14.96 -18.28
CA ALA A 40 -4.55 -15.78 -19.25
C ALA A 40 -5.26 -16.99 -18.62
N GLU A 41 -4.83 -17.42 -17.42
CA GLU A 41 -5.47 -18.49 -16.64
C GLU A 41 -6.68 -18.02 -15.82
N PHE A 42 -6.94 -16.70 -15.76
CA PHE A 42 -8.17 -16.23 -15.13
C PHE A 42 -9.37 -16.83 -15.87
N PRO A 43 -10.29 -17.49 -15.15
CA PRO A 43 -11.46 -18.07 -15.79
C PRO A 43 -12.24 -16.96 -16.50
N ILE A 44 -12.93 -17.31 -17.58
CA ILE A 44 -13.88 -16.41 -18.23
C ILE A 44 -14.90 -16.04 -17.14
N VAL A 45 -14.74 -14.83 -16.62
CA VAL A 45 -15.36 -14.41 -15.36
C VAL A 45 -16.87 -14.44 -15.58
N ASP A 46 -17.59 -15.26 -14.83
CA ASP A 46 -19.01 -15.01 -14.60
C ASP A 46 -19.08 -13.60 -14.02
N GLU A 47 -19.70 -12.68 -14.75
CA GLU A 47 -19.73 -11.24 -14.46
C GLU A 47 -20.17 -10.94 -13.01
N LYS A 48 -20.78 -11.90 -12.32
CA LYS A 48 -21.26 -11.81 -10.94
C LYS A 48 -20.17 -11.86 -9.86
N ASN A 49 -18.96 -12.39 -10.10
CA ASN A 49 -17.91 -12.41 -9.06
C ASN A 49 -17.01 -11.16 -9.11
N VAL A 50 -17.46 -10.11 -8.44
CA VAL A 50 -16.77 -8.82 -8.33
C VAL A 50 -15.33 -8.97 -7.81
N ARG A 51 -15.06 -9.88 -6.86
CA ARG A 51 -13.73 -10.03 -6.26
C ARG A 51 -12.70 -10.58 -7.25
N MET A 52 -13.09 -11.61 -7.99
CA MET A 52 -12.22 -12.19 -9.02
C MET A 52 -11.92 -11.19 -10.14
N ARG A 53 -12.89 -10.34 -10.46
CA ARG A 53 -12.70 -9.24 -11.42
C ARG A 53 -11.70 -8.20 -10.91
N HIS A 54 -11.81 -7.79 -9.64
CA HIS A 54 -10.84 -6.86 -9.05
C HIS A 54 -9.42 -7.45 -9.00
N GLU A 55 -9.29 -8.75 -8.72
CA GLU A 55 -7.99 -9.45 -8.76
C GLU A 55 -7.40 -9.47 -10.18
N LYS A 56 -8.23 -9.70 -11.20
CA LYS A 56 -7.81 -9.60 -12.60
C LYS A 56 -7.32 -8.19 -12.93
N LEU A 57 -8.09 -7.17 -12.57
CA LEU A 57 -7.72 -5.76 -12.78
C LEU A 57 -6.41 -5.40 -12.07
N LEU A 58 -6.17 -5.94 -10.87
CA LEU A 58 -4.92 -5.71 -10.15
C LEU A 58 -3.73 -6.28 -10.91
N LEU A 59 -3.85 -7.52 -11.40
CA LEU A 59 -2.78 -8.14 -12.19
C LEU A 59 -2.52 -7.39 -13.50
N GLU A 60 -3.57 -6.90 -14.16
CA GLU A 60 -3.43 -6.03 -15.34
C GLU A 60 -2.68 -4.73 -15.00
N ALA A 61 -3.02 -4.08 -13.89
CA ALA A 61 -2.37 -2.86 -13.42
C ALA A 61 -0.89 -3.09 -13.07
N LEU A 62 -0.58 -4.20 -12.40
CA LEU A 62 0.78 -4.57 -12.06
C LEU A 62 1.63 -4.83 -13.31
N ILE A 63 1.11 -5.57 -14.28
CA ILE A 63 1.80 -5.79 -15.57
C ILE A 63 2.08 -4.45 -16.25
N GLU A 64 1.08 -3.58 -16.34
CA GLU A 64 1.22 -2.25 -16.96
C GLU A 64 2.29 -1.41 -16.24
N TYR A 65 2.25 -1.36 -14.91
CA TYR A 65 3.19 -0.61 -14.10
C TYR A 65 4.62 -1.16 -14.20
N HIS A 66 4.82 -2.49 -14.18
CA HIS A 66 6.14 -3.09 -14.37
C HIS A 66 6.72 -2.84 -15.77
N GLN A 67 5.87 -2.71 -16.79
CA GLN A 67 6.33 -2.44 -18.16
C GLN A 67 6.65 -0.97 -18.41
N ASN A 68 5.88 -0.04 -17.81
CA ASN A 68 5.91 1.38 -18.16
C ASN A 68 6.37 2.30 -17.03
N HIS A 69 6.51 1.78 -15.80
CA HIS A 69 6.71 2.54 -14.56
C HIS A 69 5.60 3.57 -14.26
N GLN A 70 4.44 3.43 -14.91
CA GLN A 70 3.27 4.28 -14.72
C GLN A 70 2.02 3.59 -15.26
N ILE A 71 0.84 4.03 -14.82
CA ILE A 71 -0.44 3.66 -15.42
C ILE A 71 -0.78 4.66 -16.52
N MET A 72 -0.96 4.17 -17.74
CA MET A 72 -1.21 4.98 -18.93
C MET A 72 -2.68 5.38 -19.06
N ASN A 73 -3.59 4.55 -18.56
CA ASN A 73 -5.02 4.82 -18.64
C ASN A 73 -5.77 4.48 -17.35
N LEU A 74 -5.98 5.50 -16.51
CA LEU A 74 -6.74 5.39 -15.26
C LEU A 74 -8.20 4.97 -15.47
N THR A 75 -8.82 5.30 -16.61
CA THR A 75 -10.24 4.97 -16.84
C THR A 75 -10.49 3.47 -16.88
N ARG A 76 -9.45 2.65 -17.16
CA ARG A 76 -9.54 1.18 -17.09
C ARG A 76 -9.84 0.68 -15.68
N TYR A 77 -9.44 1.43 -14.66
CA TYR A 77 -9.58 1.06 -13.26
C TYR A 77 -10.72 1.84 -12.57
N GLN A 78 -11.53 2.58 -13.33
CA GLN A 78 -12.68 3.33 -12.82
C GLN A 78 -13.65 2.44 -12.05
N GLU A 79 -13.80 1.18 -12.45
CA GLU A 79 -14.65 0.22 -11.74
C GLU A 79 -14.27 0.08 -10.25
N ILE A 80 -12.98 0.11 -9.92
CA ILE A 80 -12.48 0.03 -8.54
C ILE A 80 -12.92 1.26 -7.74
N LEU A 81 -12.77 2.45 -8.34
CA LEU A 81 -13.19 3.72 -7.75
C LEU A 81 -14.71 3.78 -7.55
N ASP A 82 -15.48 3.36 -8.56
CA ASP A 82 -16.94 3.30 -8.52
C ASP A 82 -17.43 2.29 -7.48
N TYR A 83 -16.73 1.17 -7.31
CA TYR A 83 -17.01 0.24 -6.24
C TYR A 83 -16.77 0.87 -4.86
N LEU A 84 -15.55 1.35 -4.59
CA LEU A 84 -15.15 1.92 -3.30
C LEU A 84 -16.01 3.14 -2.90
N SER A 85 -16.45 3.93 -3.88
CA SER A 85 -17.33 5.09 -3.65
C SER A 85 -18.76 4.70 -3.24
N ARG A 86 -19.30 3.58 -3.77
CA ARG A 86 -20.63 3.07 -3.44
C ARG A 86 -20.70 2.38 -2.07
N VAL A 87 -19.61 1.78 -1.60
CA VAL A 87 -19.59 1.12 -0.29
C VAL A 87 -19.66 2.17 0.82
N SER A 88 -20.63 2.06 1.72
CA SER A 88 -20.85 3.04 2.80
C SER A 88 -19.79 2.96 3.92
N GLU A 89 -19.38 1.75 4.27
CA GLU A 89 -18.38 1.45 5.30
C GLU A 89 -17.39 0.42 4.76
N TRP A 90 -16.09 0.69 4.93
CA TRP A 90 -15.03 -0.17 4.44
C TRP A 90 -14.64 -1.20 5.48
N GLY A 91 -14.78 -2.47 5.11
CA GLY A 91 -14.26 -3.62 5.85
C GLY A 91 -12.85 -4.00 5.38
N MET A 92 -12.40 -5.18 5.79
CA MET A 92 -11.07 -5.69 5.40
C MET A 92 -10.89 -5.78 3.89
N TYR A 93 -11.95 -6.14 3.17
CA TYR A 93 -11.89 -6.31 1.72
C TYR A 93 -11.61 -4.98 1.01
N GLU A 94 -12.36 -3.92 1.34
CA GLU A 94 -12.18 -2.61 0.74
C GLU A 94 -10.83 -1.98 1.10
N LEU A 95 -10.34 -2.17 2.34
CA LEU A 95 -9.00 -1.72 2.73
C LEU A 95 -7.89 -2.44 1.95
N ASN A 96 -7.98 -3.75 1.81
CA ASN A 96 -7.02 -4.54 1.02
C ASN A 96 -7.07 -4.15 -0.46
N LEU A 97 -8.27 -3.98 -0.99
CA LEU A 97 -8.45 -3.53 -2.38
C LEU A 97 -7.78 -2.18 -2.59
N LEU A 98 -8.04 -1.22 -1.71
CA LEU A 98 -7.44 0.11 -1.83
C LEU A 98 -5.92 0.08 -1.67
N ALA A 99 -5.39 -0.67 -0.69
CA ALA A 99 -3.94 -0.80 -0.49
C ALA A 99 -3.24 -1.35 -1.74
N ASN A 100 -3.86 -2.33 -2.40
CA ASN A 100 -3.31 -2.94 -3.61
C ASN A 100 -3.39 -2.02 -4.84
N PHE A 101 -4.34 -1.08 -4.89
CA PHE A 101 -4.50 -0.14 -5.99
C PHE A 101 -3.92 1.25 -5.67
N LEU A 102 -3.27 1.47 -4.51
CA LEU A 102 -2.84 2.83 -4.15
C LEU A 102 -1.88 3.44 -5.18
N PHE A 103 -1.03 2.61 -5.80
CA PHE A 103 -0.05 3.01 -6.80
C PHE A 103 -0.66 3.51 -8.12
N ILE A 104 -1.95 3.27 -8.37
CA ILE A 104 -2.62 3.74 -9.58
C ILE A 104 -3.14 5.17 -9.45
N PHE A 105 -3.21 5.75 -8.25
CA PHE A 105 -3.76 7.09 -8.06
C PHE A 105 -2.70 8.17 -8.24
N ASP A 106 -3.12 9.30 -8.80
CA ASP A 106 -2.31 10.51 -8.91
C ASP A 106 -2.52 11.44 -7.69
N MET A 107 -1.70 12.48 -7.60
CA MET A 107 -1.80 13.47 -6.51
C MET A 107 -3.07 14.31 -6.54
N ASP A 108 -3.79 14.36 -7.67
CA ASP A 108 -5.06 15.09 -7.79
C ASP A 108 -6.21 14.30 -7.14
N THR A 109 -6.18 12.96 -7.27
CA THR A 109 -7.21 12.06 -6.73
C THR A 109 -6.92 11.61 -5.29
N LEU A 110 -5.65 11.54 -4.89
CA LEU A 110 -5.25 11.01 -3.59
C LEU A 110 -5.84 11.72 -2.36
N PRO A 111 -5.99 13.06 -2.31
CA PRO A 111 -6.63 13.74 -1.19
C PRO A 111 -8.07 13.28 -0.98
N LEU A 112 -8.82 13.09 -2.06
CA LEU A 112 -10.19 12.58 -2.01
C LEU A 112 -10.22 11.15 -1.45
N ILE A 113 -9.34 10.28 -1.93
CA ILE A 113 -9.19 8.90 -1.43
C ILE A 113 -8.85 8.89 0.05
N THR A 114 -7.94 9.76 0.48
CA THR A 114 -7.51 9.90 1.89
C THR A 114 -8.68 10.31 2.78
N GLN A 115 -9.51 11.26 2.33
CA GLN A 115 -10.72 11.65 3.04
C GLN A 115 -11.72 10.49 3.16
N GLN A 116 -11.88 9.68 2.09
CA GLN A 116 -12.76 8.51 2.11
C GLN A 116 -12.26 7.45 3.10
N ILE A 117 -10.94 7.20 3.17
CA ILE A 117 -10.34 6.31 4.17
C ILE A 117 -10.78 6.73 5.58
N TYR A 118 -10.66 8.02 5.92
CA TYR A 118 -11.01 8.48 7.25
C TYR A 118 -12.50 8.41 7.56
N LYS A 119 -13.34 8.67 6.56
CA LYS A 119 -14.80 8.68 6.70
C LYS A 119 -15.39 7.27 6.77
N LYS A 120 -14.88 6.36 5.95
CA LYS A 120 -15.49 5.04 5.70
C LYS A 120 -14.82 3.90 6.46
N ALA A 121 -13.59 4.06 6.93
CA ALA A 121 -12.93 3.02 7.72
C ALA A 121 -13.75 2.71 8.99
N ASN A 122 -14.15 1.45 9.15
CA ASN A 122 -14.86 0.97 10.32
C ASN A 122 -13.91 0.81 11.54
N LYS A 123 -13.69 1.90 12.27
CA LYS A 123 -12.78 1.94 13.43
C LYS A 123 -13.43 1.51 14.76
N LYS A 124 -14.77 1.49 14.84
CA LYS A 124 -15.51 1.15 16.06
C LYS A 124 -15.74 -0.36 16.08
N ASN A 125 -14.93 -1.09 16.85
CA ASN A 125 -14.93 -2.57 16.96
C ASN A 125 -14.15 -3.31 15.86
N ALA A 126 -13.10 -2.68 15.34
CA ALA A 126 -12.16 -3.34 14.44
C ALA A 126 -11.44 -4.51 15.14
N SER A 127 -11.29 -5.63 14.43
CA SER A 127 -10.38 -6.69 14.82
C SER A 127 -8.92 -6.22 14.75
N ASP A 128 -8.00 -6.97 15.37
CA ASP A 128 -6.57 -6.67 15.28
C ASP A 128 -6.06 -6.74 13.84
N GLU A 129 -6.53 -7.72 13.05
CA GLU A 129 -6.22 -7.84 11.63
C GLU A 129 -6.69 -6.62 10.84
N TYR A 130 -7.92 -6.15 11.08
CA TYR A 130 -8.42 -4.93 10.43
C TYR A 130 -7.54 -3.71 10.81
N THR A 131 -7.20 -3.59 12.09
CA THR A 131 -6.37 -2.48 12.58
C THR A 131 -4.98 -2.51 11.95
N TYR A 132 -4.41 -3.70 11.79
CA TYR A 132 -3.12 -3.91 11.13
C TYR A 132 -3.17 -3.50 9.64
N LEU A 133 -4.21 -3.90 8.91
CA LEU A 133 -4.41 -3.48 7.52
C LEU A 133 -4.56 -1.97 7.39
N TYR A 134 -5.37 -1.36 8.25
CA TYR A 134 -5.54 0.09 8.28
C TYR A 134 -4.23 0.82 8.60
N LEU A 135 -3.44 0.31 9.54
CA LEU A 135 -2.11 0.85 9.87
C LEU A 135 -1.17 0.81 8.65
N ARG A 136 -1.07 -0.34 7.96
CA ARG A 136 -0.23 -0.45 6.76
C ARG A 136 -0.69 0.48 5.64
N LEU A 137 -2.00 0.65 5.46
CA LEU A 137 -2.55 1.60 4.50
C LEU A 137 -2.12 3.05 4.81
N LEU A 138 -2.15 3.47 6.08
CA LEU A 138 -1.65 4.79 6.48
C LEU A 138 -0.13 4.95 6.25
N ILE A 139 0.65 3.89 6.47
CA ILE A 139 2.10 3.91 6.20
C ILE A 139 2.36 4.08 4.70
N ASN A 140 1.67 3.31 3.85
CA ASN A 140 1.79 3.42 2.40
C ASN A 140 1.34 4.80 1.89
N LEU A 141 0.29 5.36 2.47
CA LEU A 141 -0.15 6.72 2.15
C LEU A 141 0.89 7.77 2.53
N SER A 142 1.46 7.69 3.74
CA SER A 142 2.47 8.66 4.16
C SER A 142 3.72 8.61 3.29
N ASP A 143 4.17 7.42 2.87
CA ASP A 143 5.23 7.25 1.87
C ASP A 143 4.87 7.94 0.53
N PHE A 144 3.64 7.72 0.06
CA PHE A 144 3.18 8.33 -1.19
C PHE A 144 3.20 9.86 -1.13
N TYR A 145 2.64 10.47 -0.08
CA TYR A 145 2.67 11.94 0.09
C TYR A 145 4.10 12.47 0.27
N LEU A 146 4.97 11.73 0.96
CA LEU A 146 6.38 12.09 1.14
C LEU A 146 7.11 12.17 -0.21
N LYS A 147 6.98 11.13 -1.04
CA LYS A 147 7.59 11.07 -2.39
C LYS A 147 7.12 12.17 -3.32
N ASN A 148 5.90 12.66 -3.11
CA ASN A 148 5.32 13.77 -3.86
C ASN A 148 5.53 15.15 -3.19
N LEU A 149 6.42 15.22 -2.18
CA LEU A 149 6.82 16.44 -1.48
C LEU A 149 5.70 17.15 -0.71
N ASP A 150 4.58 16.48 -0.45
CA ASP A 150 3.54 16.94 0.48
C ASP A 150 3.86 16.47 1.91
N TYR A 151 4.87 17.13 2.48
CA TYR A 151 5.41 16.78 3.80
C TYR A 151 4.42 17.05 4.93
N GLN A 152 3.51 18.02 4.79
CA GLN A 152 2.52 18.31 5.82
C GLN A 152 1.52 17.15 5.94
N THR A 153 0.91 16.75 4.82
CA THR A 153 -0.04 15.64 4.80
C THR A 153 0.65 14.33 5.20
N CYS A 154 1.89 14.11 4.77
CA CYS A 154 2.70 12.98 5.23
C CYS A 154 2.82 12.94 6.77
N GLN A 155 3.23 14.05 7.41
CA GLN A 155 3.37 14.12 8.87
C GLN A 155 2.05 13.85 9.59
N GLU A 156 0.94 14.41 9.11
CA GLU A 156 -0.39 14.22 9.71
C GLU A 156 -0.84 12.74 9.66
N ILE A 157 -0.59 12.06 8.54
CA ILE A 157 -0.90 10.64 8.37
C ILE A 157 0.04 9.77 9.20
N ALA A 158 1.35 10.04 9.14
CA ALA A 158 2.36 9.31 9.87
C ALA A 158 2.14 9.39 11.38
N GLN A 159 1.72 10.55 11.91
CA GLN A 159 1.40 10.72 13.32
C GLN A 159 0.25 9.81 13.78
N GLN A 160 -0.76 9.62 12.94
CA GLN A 160 -1.86 8.69 13.22
C GLN A 160 -1.37 7.23 13.20
N ALA A 161 -0.54 6.87 12.21
CA ALA A 161 0.07 5.55 12.13
C ALA A 161 0.94 5.24 13.36
N ILE A 162 1.75 6.21 13.83
CA ILE A 162 2.56 6.12 15.05
C ILE A 162 1.69 5.80 16.27
N ALA A 163 0.59 6.54 16.45
CA ALA A 163 -0.30 6.34 17.61
C ALA A 163 -0.90 4.92 17.63
N ILE A 164 -1.35 4.43 16.47
CA ILE A 164 -1.93 3.09 16.33
C ILE A 164 -0.85 2.01 16.55
N ALA A 165 0.31 2.14 15.89
CA ALA A 165 1.39 1.17 16.00
C ALA A 165 1.93 1.06 17.43
N TYR A 166 2.05 2.19 18.13
CA TYR A 166 2.44 2.22 19.54
C TYR A 166 1.41 1.51 20.42
N GLN A 167 0.12 1.80 20.26
CA GLN A 167 -0.95 1.14 21.02
C GLN A 167 -0.99 -0.37 20.82
N LYS A 168 -0.65 -0.83 19.61
CA LYS A 168 -0.65 -2.26 19.23
C LYS A 168 0.68 -2.97 19.46
N ASN A 169 1.71 -2.29 19.96
CA ASN A 169 3.08 -2.82 20.09
C ASN A 169 3.68 -3.34 18.77
N ASN A 170 3.30 -2.74 17.65
CA ASN A 170 3.80 -3.09 16.31
C ASN A 170 5.11 -2.32 16.04
N LEU A 171 6.23 -2.83 16.54
CA LEU A 171 7.52 -2.13 16.51
C LEU A 171 8.02 -1.81 15.10
N PHE A 172 7.82 -2.74 14.16
CA PHE A 172 8.27 -2.56 12.78
C PHE A 172 7.50 -1.42 12.10
N GLU A 173 6.17 -1.46 12.14
CA GLU A 173 5.29 -0.43 11.58
C GLU A 173 5.48 0.92 12.28
N LEU A 174 5.70 0.91 13.60
CA LEU A 174 6.03 2.12 14.37
C LEU A 174 7.32 2.76 13.85
N THR A 175 8.33 1.93 13.53
CA THR A 175 9.60 2.40 13.01
C THR A 175 9.42 3.03 11.64
N LEU A 176 8.71 2.36 10.71
CA LEU A 176 8.43 2.91 9.38
C LEU A 176 7.65 4.24 9.45
N ALA A 177 6.60 4.31 10.28
CA ALA A 177 5.82 5.53 10.42
C ALA A 177 6.66 6.69 11.00
N LYS A 178 7.56 6.41 11.95
CA LYS A 178 8.50 7.42 12.47
C LYS A 178 9.53 7.86 11.44
N ILE A 179 10.03 6.94 10.61
CA ILE A 179 10.94 7.28 9.50
C ILE A 179 10.25 8.28 8.58
N HIS A 180 9.03 7.99 8.09
CA HIS A 180 8.30 8.92 7.20
C HIS A 180 8.08 10.29 7.85
N PHE A 181 7.68 10.30 9.12
CA PHE A 181 7.49 11.53 9.89
C PHE A 181 8.77 12.38 9.95
N TYR A 182 9.92 11.76 10.25
CA TYR A 182 11.19 12.48 10.36
C TYR A 182 11.80 12.85 9.01
N LEU A 183 11.61 12.04 7.96
CA LEU A 183 12.01 12.42 6.59
C LEU A 183 11.25 13.65 6.12
N ALA A 184 9.93 13.69 6.36
CA ALA A 184 9.11 14.88 6.09
C ALA A 184 9.58 16.09 6.91
N ASP A 185 10.04 15.88 8.16
CA ASP A 185 10.53 16.95 9.02
C ASP A 185 11.84 17.59 8.52
N ILE A 186 12.72 16.83 7.85
CA ILE A 186 13.94 17.36 7.23
C ILE A 186 13.61 18.52 6.28
N LEU A 187 12.53 18.40 5.49
CA LEU A 187 12.12 19.44 4.55
C LEU A 187 11.69 20.74 5.25
N LYS A 188 11.27 20.65 6.51
CA LYS A 188 10.83 21.79 7.33
C LYS A 188 11.97 22.37 8.18
N THR A 189 12.74 21.52 8.84
CA THR A 189 13.75 21.92 9.83
C THR A 189 15.16 22.02 9.25
N GLN A 190 15.40 21.42 8.08
CA GLN A 190 16.73 21.26 7.47
C GLN A 190 17.70 20.48 8.36
N GLN A 191 17.19 19.72 9.32
CA GLN A 191 17.98 18.94 10.26
C GLN A 191 17.58 17.48 10.21
N ILE A 192 18.59 16.60 10.22
CA ILE A 192 18.38 15.16 10.31
C ILE A 192 18.10 14.83 11.78
N HIS A 193 16.92 14.26 12.04
CA HIS A 193 16.56 13.84 13.39
C HIS A 193 17.50 12.71 13.87
N PRO A 194 18.02 12.75 15.12
CA PRO A 194 19.02 11.80 15.61
C PRO A 194 18.55 10.33 15.62
N ASN A 195 17.24 10.09 15.63
CA ASN A 195 16.69 8.73 15.58
C ASN A 195 16.70 8.10 14.17
N LEU A 196 16.80 8.88 13.09
CA LEU A 196 16.78 8.33 11.73
C LEU A 196 17.94 7.33 11.50
N PRO A 197 19.21 7.66 11.82
CA PRO A 197 20.31 6.69 11.74
C PRO A 197 20.09 5.45 12.61
N LEU A 198 19.46 5.60 13.79
CA LEU A 198 19.17 4.46 14.67
C LEU A 198 18.12 3.53 14.07
N TYR A 199 17.15 4.06 13.32
CA TYR A 199 16.17 3.23 12.61
C TYR A 199 16.80 2.47 11.45
N CYS A 200 17.71 3.09 10.69
CA CYS A 200 18.50 2.39 9.67
C CYS A 200 19.29 1.21 10.28
N GLN A 201 19.98 1.44 11.41
CA GLN A 201 20.71 0.39 12.12
C GLN A 201 19.79 -0.74 12.61
N TYR A 202 18.60 -0.38 13.12
CA TYR A 202 17.60 -1.38 13.50
C TYR A 202 17.18 -2.23 12.30
N LEU A 203 16.87 -1.63 11.16
CA LEU A 203 16.48 -2.34 9.94
C LEU A 203 17.56 -3.30 9.46
N GLU A 204 18.82 -2.87 9.46
CA GLU A 204 19.97 -3.73 9.16
C GLU A 204 20.08 -4.91 10.13
N SER A 205 19.89 -4.65 11.43
CA SER A 205 19.98 -5.70 12.47
C SER A 205 18.91 -6.80 12.33
N VAL A 206 17.77 -6.48 11.72
CA VAL A 206 16.69 -7.46 11.43
C VAL A 206 16.76 -8.01 10.00
N GLY A 207 17.85 -7.74 9.27
CA GLY A 207 18.11 -8.28 7.93
C GLY A 207 17.51 -7.49 6.78
N LEU A 208 16.95 -6.30 7.02
CA LEU A 208 16.34 -5.43 6.01
C LEU A 208 17.34 -4.39 5.48
N VAL A 209 18.47 -4.88 4.96
CA VAL A 209 19.60 -4.05 4.53
C VAL A 209 19.23 -3.13 3.35
N GLU A 210 18.52 -3.66 2.35
CA GLU A 210 18.09 -2.89 1.17
C GLU A 210 17.18 -1.72 1.57
N LEU A 211 16.22 -1.96 2.47
CA LEU A 211 15.34 -0.91 2.97
C LEU A 211 16.11 0.15 3.78
N SER A 212 17.09 -0.26 4.59
CA SER A 212 17.97 0.69 5.28
C SER A 212 18.72 1.59 4.29
N GLN A 213 19.27 0.99 3.23
CA GLN A 213 19.99 1.74 2.19
C GLN A 213 19.07 2.73 1.47
N MET A 214 17.85 2.31 1.08
CA MET A 214 16.86 3.20 0.48
C MET A 214 16.54 4.39 1.39
N ILE A 215 16.37 4.17 2.68
CA ILE A 215 16.10 5.26 3.64
C ILE A 215 17.32 6.19 3.76
N GLN A 216 18.54 5.67 3.74
CA GLN A 216 19.75 6.50 3.74
C GLN A 216 19.82 7.37 2.48
N GLU A 217 19.48 6.83 1.31
CA GLU A 217 19.38 7.58 0.06
C GLU A 217 18.30 8.68 0.14
N ASP A 218 17.13 8.36 0.71
CA ASP A 218 16.05 9.33 0.95
C ASP A 218 16.50 10.47 1.88
N ILE A 219 17.24 10.18 2.95
CA ILE A 219 17.79 11.21 3.85
C ILE A 219 18.66 12.20 3.06
N HIS A 220 19.55 11.71 2.20
CA HIS A 220 20.40 12.56 1.36
C HIS A 220 19.56 13.37 0.36
N TYR A 221 18.60 12.73 -0.30
CA TYR A 221 17.70 13.36 -1.26
C TYR A 221 16.93 14.53 -0.64
N TYR A 222 16.22 14.30 0.48
CA TYR A 222 15.41 15.34 1.12
C TYR A 222 16.26 16.44 1.74
N THR A 223 17.46 16.12 2.24
CA THR A 223 18.42 17.15 2.71
C THR A 223 18.85 18.07 1.58
N ASN A 224 19.13 17.53 0.40
CA ASN A 224 19.51 18.32 -0.78
C ASN A 224 18.36 19.23 -1.25
N ILE A 225 17.12 18.74 -1.25
CA ILE A 225 15.93 19.55 -1.56
C ILE A 225 15.74 20.68 -0.54
N ALA A 226 15.90 20.38 0.75
CA ALA A 226 15.72 21.38 1.80
C ALA A 226 16.73 22.52 1.67
N HIS A 227 17.98 22.21 1.27
CA HIS A 227 19.02 23.21 1.02
C HIS A 227 18.81 24.00 -0.29
N SER A 228 18.31 23.38 -1.36
CA SER A 228 18.10 24.08 -2.64
C SER A 228 16.99 25.12 -2.56
N LYS A 229 15.93 24.88 -1.78
CA LYS A 229 14.86 25.86 -1.49
C LYS A 229 15.33 27.11 -0.73
N LYS A 230 16.52 27.09 -0.12
CA LYS A 230 17.09 28.23 0.62
C LYS A 230 17.83 29.22 -0.28
N ASN A 231 18.26 28.77 -1.46
CA ASN A 231 19.11 29.54 -2.38
C ASN A 231 18.32 30.24 -3.51
N ASN A 232 16.98 30.09 -3.52
CA ASN A 232 16.04 30.78 -4.41
C ASN A 232 15.10 31.66 -3.57
#